data_AF-A0A7V5C8F5-F1
#
_entry.id   AF-A0A7V5C8F5-F1
#
_cell.length_a   1.000
_cell.length_b   1.000
_cell.length_c   1.000
_cell.angle_alpha   90.00
_cell.angle_beta   90.00
_cell.angle_gamma   90.00
#
_symmetry.space_group_name_H-M   'P 1'
#
loop_
_entity.id
_entity.type
_entity.pdbx_description
1 polymer ?
#
loop_
_entity_poly.entity_id
_entity_poly.type
_entity_poly.pdbx_seq_one_letter_code
_entity_poly.pdbx_strand_id
1 'polypeptide(L)'
;MSVEQQKTDEQAQAEEVISGELEKVKGVVRSQKTNIKITENDPDWLAGKEKGDKEAADRFAEKFWSEEHSEELEKQIGNPENTLFVSVPSSSKNNVHPVSLAEKLSGEFGGKFVTGETYFDVLHERQSKKIGPFERVFHPRIY
;
A
#
# COMPACT_ATOMS: atom_id res chain seq x y z
N MET A 1 19.58 27.95 29.12
CA MET A 1 18.20 27.66 28.68
C MET A 1 17.83 26.30 29.21
N SER A 2 16.68 26.16 29.86
CA SER A 2 16.29 24.91 30.53
C SER A 2 15.89 23.86 29.49
N VAL A 3 16.22 22.59 29.73
CA VAL A 3 15.91 21.45 28.84
C VAL A 3 14.40 21.31 28.60
N GLU A 4 13.58 21.81 29.52
CA GLU A 4 12.12 21.87 29.36
C GLU A 4 11.67 22.85 28.27
N GLN A 5 12.35 23.99 28.10
CA GLN A 5 11.96 24.98 27.08
C GLN A 5 12.23 24.47 25.66
N GLN A 6 13.31 23.71 25.46
CA GLN A 6 13.64 23.13 24.16
C GLN A 6 12.64 22.05 23.72
N LYS A 7 12.08 21.27 24.67
CA LYS A 7 11.07 20.25 24.36
C LYS A 7 9.72 20.84 23.96
N THR A 8 9.32 21.95 24.57
CA THR A 8 8.10 22.67 24.19
C THR A 8 8.19 23.31 22.82
N ASP A 9 9.36 23.83 22.43
CA ASP A 9 9.55 24.46 21.12
C ASP A 9 9.60 23.41 19.99
N GLU A 10 10.19 22.22 20.22
CA GLU A 10 10.15 21.09 19.27
C GLU A 10 8.74 20.51 19.10
N GLN A 11 7.96 20.41 20.18
CA GLN A 11 6.57 19.93 20.10
C GLN A 11 5.66 20.93 19.40
N ALA A 12 5.85 22.24 19.62
CA ALA A 12 5.10 23.27 18.91
C ALA A 12 5.42 23.31 17.40
N GLN A 13 6.68 23.11 17.01
CA GLN A 13 7.06 22.98 15.60
C GLN A 13 6.49 21.71 14.96
N ALA A 14 6.42 20.59 15.67
CA ALA A 14 5.82 19.36 15.16
C ALA A 14 4.30 19.44 14.93
N GLU A 15 3.59 20.20 15.78
CA GLU A 15 2.14 20.42 15.63
C GLU A 15 1.80 21.42 14.52
N GLU A 16 2.63 22.44 14.28
CA GLU A 16 2.39 23.42 13.20
C GLU A 16 2.48 22.81 11.80
N VAL A 17 3.37 21.82 11.58
CA VAL A 17 3.52 21.17 10.25
C VAL A 17 2.27 20.38 9.84
N ILE A 18 1.44 19.93 10.80
CA ILE A 18 0.25 19.12 10.52
C ILE A 18 -0.97 20.02 10.19
N SER A 19 -0.90 21.32 10.46
CA SER A 19 -2.02 22.26 10.28
C SER A 19 -2.14 22.87 8.89
N GLY A 20 -1.29 22.49 7.93
CA GLY A 20 -1.38 22.96 6.55
C GLY A 20 -2.76 22.66 5.97
N GLU A 21 -3.47 23.70 5.52
CA GLU A 21 -4.70 23.57 4.74
C GLU A 21 -4.49 22.52 3.65
N LEU A 22 -5.10 21.34 3.81
CA LEU A 22 -5.16 20.36 2.75
C LEU A 22 -5.98 20.99 1.62
N GLU A 23 -5.30 21.64 0.68
CA GLU A 23 -5.88 22.00 -0.61
C GLU A 23 -6.70 20.80 -1.08
N LYS A 24 -7.93 21.05 -1.56
CA LYS A 24 -8.83 19.99 -2.00
C LYS A 24 -8.19 19.23 -3.16
N VAL A 25 -7.40 18.19 -2.85
CA VAL A 25 -6.88 17.26 -3.83
C VAL A 25 -8.08 16.53 -4.38
N LYS A 26 -8.43 16.81 -5.64
CA LYS A 26 -9.43 16.03 -6.36
C LYS A 26 -8.87 14.61 -6.49
N GLY A 27 -9.33 13.70 -5.62
CA GLY A 27 -9.01 12.29 -5.73
C GLY A 27 -9.42 11.77 -7.10
N VAL A 28 -8.46 11.27 -7.88
CA VAL A 28 -8.74 10.65 -9.17
C VAL A 28 -9.07 9.18 -8.94
N VAL A 29 -10.33 8.80 -9.12
CA VAL A 29 -10.76 7.39 -9.07
C VAL A 29 -10.83 6.85 -10.49
N ARG A 30 -9.97 5.89 -10.84
CA ARG A 30 -10.02 5.19 -12.14
C ARG A 30 -10.68 3.82 -11.97
N SER A 31 -11.69 3.52 -12.79
CA SER A 31 -12.21 2.16 -12.93
C SER A 31 -11.27 1.35 -13.83
N GLN A 32 -10.45 0.49 -13.22
CA GLN A 32 -9.51 -0.35 -13.96
C GLN A 32 -10.21 -1.61 -14.51
N LYS A 33 -9.94 -1.96 -15.76
CA LYS A 33 -10.33 -3.27 -16.33
C LYS A 33 -9.23 -4.28 -16.02
N THR A 34 -9.50 -5.23 -15.13
CA THR A 34 -8.57 -6.31 -14.81
C THR A 34 -8.43 -7.26 -16.00
N ASN A 35 -7.19 -7.60 -16.38
CA ASN A 35 -6.94 -8.64 -17.36
C ASN A 35 -7.08 -10.02 -16.70
N ILE A 36 -8.29 -10.58 -16.80
CA ILE A 36 -8.68 -11.84 -16.15
C ILE A 36 -7.75 -13.00 -16.52
N LYS A 37 -7.31 -13.08 -17.78
CA LYS A 37 -6.47 -14.18 -18.27
C LYS A 37 -5.12 -14.26 -17.54
N ILE A 38 -4.52 -13.11 -17.24
CA ILE A 38 -3.26 -13.04 -16.48
C ILE A 38 -3.52 -13.49 -15.05
N THR A 39 -4.59 -12.99 -14.43
CA THR A 39 -4.90 -13.25 -13.01
C THR A 39 -5.35 -14.68 -12.72
N GLU A 40 -5.71 -15.47 -13.74
CA GLU A 40 -6.15 -16.86 -13.57
C GLU A 40 -5.06 -17.88 -13.89
N ASN A 41 -4.11 -17.54 -14.77
CA ASN A 41 -3.19 -18.54 -15.33
C ASN A 41 -1.71 -18.25 -15.06
N ASP A 42 -1.35 -17.02 -14.67
CA ASP A 42 0.05 -16.71 -14.40
C ASP A 42 0.49 -17.33 -13.06
N PRO A 43 1.53 -18.19 -13.06
CA PRO A 43 1.95 -18.90 -11.86
C PRO A 43 2.51 -17.94 -10.80
N ASP A 44 3.18 -16.86 -11.22
CA ASP A 44 3.74 -15.86 -10.33
C ASP A 44 2.62 -15.01 -9.70
N TRP A 45 1.56 -14.71 -10.47
CA TRP A 45 0.35 -14.09 -9.93
C TRP A 45 -0.26 -14.94 -8.82
N LEU A 46 -0.53 -16.22 -9.09
CA LEU A 46 -1.19 -17.12 -8.13
C LEU A 46 -0.34 -17.34 -6.88
N ALA A 47 0.97 -17.52 -7.03
CA ALA A 47 1.90 -17.69 -5.92
C ALA A 47 1.93 -16.43 -5.02
N GLY A 48 2.08 -15.25 -5.61
CA GLY A 48 2.08 -13.99 -4.87
C GLY A 48 0.71 -13.59 -4.30
N LYS A 49 -0.39 -14.10 -4.86
CA LYS A 49 -1.75 -13.79 -4.41
C LYS A 49 -2.24 -14.69 -3.28
N GLU A 50 -2.03 -16.00 -3.44
CA GLU A 50 -2.65 -17.02 -2.60
C GLU A 50 -1.66 -17.59 -1.57
N LYS A 51 -0.36 -17.63 -1.89
CA LYS A 51 0.67 -18.25 -1.04
C LYS A 51 1.57 -17.26 -0.30
N GLY A 52 1.46 -15.96 -0.58
CA GLY A 52 2.36 -14.96 0.01
C GLY A 52 3.79 -15.02 -0.51
N ASP A 53 4.01 -15.59 -1.71
CA ASP A 53 5.33 -15.69 -2.31
C ASP A 53 5.79 -14.32 -2.84
N LYS A 54 6.69 -13.68 -2.09
CA LYS A 54 7.19 -12.32 -2.39
C LYS A 54 8.04 -12.31 -3.66
N GLU A 55 8.89 -13.31 -3.86
CA GLU A 55 9.76 -13.39 -5.04
C GLU A 55 8.95 -13.55 -6.33
N ALA A 56 7.87 -14.35 -6.27
CA ALA A 56 6.93 -14.46 -7.37
C ALA A 56 6.22 -13.14 -7.65
N ALA A 57 5.77 -12.44 -6.61
CA ALA A 57 5.16 -11.12 -6.78
C ALA A 57 6.13 -10.07 -7.35
N ASP A 58 7.42 -10.15 -7.02
CA ASP A 58 8.46 -9.27 -7.57
C ASP A 58 8.67 -9.55 -9.06
N ARG A 59 8.81 -10.82 -9.46
CA ARG A 59 8.87 -11.19 -10.88
C ARG A 59 7.62 -10.76 -11.64
N PHE A 60 6.45 -10.88 -11.02
CA PHE A 60 5.20 -10.44 -11.62
C PHE A 60 5.19 -8.92 -11.83
N ALA A 61 5.61 -8.14 -10.83
CA ALA A 61 5.71 -6.69 -10.92
C ALA A 61 6.67 -6.27 -12.04
N GLU A 62 7.87 -6.87 -12.12
CA GLU A 62 8.83 -6.60 -13.19
C GLU A 62 8.30 -6.94 -14.59
N LYS A 63 7.56 -8.04 -14.71
CA LYS A 63 7.03 -8.51 -16.00
C LYS A 63 5.89 -7.65 -16.53
N PHE A 64 5.02 -7.14 -15.65
CA PHE A 64 3.77 -6.48 -16.04
C PHE A 64 3.74 -4.97 -15.81
N TRP A 65 4.68 -4.42 -15.03
CA TRP A 65 4.88 -2.99 -14.91
C TRP A 65 5.84 -2.50 -16.02
N SER A 66 5.27 -1.99 -17.11
CA SER A 66 6.04 -1.44 -18.23
C SER A 66 6.49 0.00 -17.98
N GLU A 67 7.49 0.43 -18.73
CA GLU A 67 7.99 1.82 -18.77
C GLU A 67 6.88 2.85 -19.05
N GLU A 68 5.90 2.51 -19.90
CA GLU A 68 4.72 3.34 -20.16
C GLU A 68 3.93 3.65 -18.87
N HIS A 69 3.81 2.68 -17.95
CA HIS A 69 3.15 2.92 -16.66
C HIS A 69 3.97 3.86 -15.79
N SER A 70 5.29 3.73 -15.82
CA SER A 70 6.21 4.62 -15.10
C SER A 70 6.13 6.05 -15.61
N GLU A 71 6.15 6.26 -16.92
CA GLU A 71 6.01 7.61 -17.52
C GLU A 71 4.65 8.27 -17.18
N GLU A 72 3.56 7.50 -17.22
CA GLU A 72 2.23 8.01 -16.85
C GLU A 72 2.14 8.35 -15.35
N LEU A 73 2.80 7.56 -14.52
CA LEU A 73 2.85 7.79 -13.08
C LEU A 73 3.72 9.00 -12.75
N GLU A 74 4.88 9.16 -13.39
CA GLU A 74 5.79 10.29 -13.19
C GLU A 74 5.08 11.64 -13.43
N LYS A 75 4.25 11.71 -14.48
CA LYS A 75 3.42 12.89 -14.80
C LYS A 75 2.45 13.27 -13.68
N GLN A 76 2.06 12.30 -12.83
CA GLN A 76 1.11 12.53 -11.72
C GLN A 76 1.81 12.86 -10.41
N ILE A 77 2.97 12.26 -10.16
CA ILE A 77 3.66 12.37 -8.87
C ILE A 77 4.27 13.76 -8.66
N GLY A 78 4.71 14.43 -9.74
CA GLY A 78 5.25 15.80 -9.70
C GLY A 78 6.63 15.94 -9.05
N ASN A 79 6.83 15.37 -7.85
CA ASN A 79 8.12 15.26 -7.18
C ASN A 79 8.38 13.80 -6.70
N PRO A 80 9.05 12.97 -7.50
CA PRO A 80 9.34 11.57 -7.20
C PRO A 80 10.02 11.33 -5.84
N GLU A 81 11.02 12.16 -5.48
CA GLU A 81 11.81 11.99 -4.25
C GLU A 81 11.00 12.28 -2.97
N ASN A 82 9.97 13.13 -3.07
CA ASN A 82 9.08 13.46 -1.96
C ASN A 82 7.77 12.65 -1.99
N THR A 83 7.83 11.42 -2.50
CA THR A 83 6.66 10.55 -2.65
C THR A 83 6.70 9.37 -1.70
N LEU A 84 5.53 9.09 -1.12
CA LEU A 84 5.32 7.94 -0.24
C LEU A 84 4.37 6.94 -0.92
N PHE A 85 4.88 5.77 -1.24
CA PHE A 85 4.10 4.64 -1.75
C PHE A 85 3.53 3.83 -0.59
N VAL A 86 2.21 3.90 -0.39
CA VAL A 86 1.54 3.17 0.68
C VAL A 86 0.87 1.92 0.12
N SER A 87 1.21 0.75 0.67
CA SER A 87 0.56 -0.51 0.34
C SER A 87 -0.09 -1.13 1.58
N VAL A 88 -1.27 -1.72 1.40
CA VAL A 88 -1.94 -2.49 2.46
C VAL A 88 -2.25 -3.87 1.87
N PRO A 89 -1.51 -4.92 2.26
CA PRO A 89 -1.84 -6.28 1.85
C PRO A 89 -3.19 -6.71 2.44
N SER A 90 -3.73 -7.82 1.94
CA SER A 90 -5.02 -8.30 2.43
C SER A 90 -4.93 -8.72 3.90
N SER A 91 -6.07 -8.76 4.58
CA SER A 91 -6.21 -9.27 5.95
C SER A 91 -5.56 -10.63 6.22
N SER A 92 -5.42 -11.45 5.18
CA SER A 92 -4.75 -12.74 5.22
C SER A 92 -3.23 -12.69 5.17
N LYS A 93 -2.65 -11.52 4.88
CA LYS A 93 -1.24 -11.29 4.53
C LYS A 93 -0.71 -12.04 3.29
N ASN A 94 -1.47 -13.00 2.75
CA ASN A 94 -1.07 -13.78 1.56
C ASN A 94 -0.95 -12.98 0.26
N ASN A 95 -1.64 -11.84 0.12
CA ASN A 95 -1.57 -11.06 -1.12
C ASN A 95 -0.44 -10.04 -1.03
N VAL A 96 0.74 -10.43 -1.51
CA VAL A 96 1.96 -9.62 -1.41
C VAL A 96 2.23 -8.75 -2.65
N HIS A 97 1.45 -8.88 -3.73
CA HIS A 97 1.56 -8.05 -4.93
C HIS A 97 1.57 -6.53 -4.67
N PRO A 98 0.71 -5.96 -3.80
CA PRO A 98 0.74 -4.53 -3.52
C PRO A 98 2.05 -4.07 -2.87
N VAL A 99 2.66 -4.94 -2.06
CA VAL A 99 3.93 -4.66 -1.37
C VAL A 99 5.06 -4.66 -2.38
N SER A 100 5.16 -5.70 -3.21
CA SER A 100 6.12 -5.79 -4.31
C SER A 100 6.08 -4.59 -5.23
N LEU A 101 4.87 -4.18 -5.64
CA LEU A 101 4.72 -3.02 -6.50
C LEU A 101 5.17 -1.73 -5.82
N ALA A 102 4.77 -1.49 -4.57
CA ALA A 102 5.17 -0.29 -3.84
C ALA A 102 6.69 -0.20 -3.63
N GLU A 103 7.33 -1.34 -3.33
CA GLU A 103 8.78 -1.44 -3.19
C GLU A 103 9.50 -1.14 -4.51
N LYS A 104 9.07 -1.76 -5.62
CA LYS A 104 9.59 -1.47 -6.97
C LYS A 104 9.49 0.01 -7.30
N LEU A 105 8.30 0.61 -7.12
CA LEU A 105 8.07 2.02 -7.41
C LEU A 105 8.94 2.94 -6.55
N SER A 106 9.13 2.62 -5.27
CA SER A 106 10.03 3.41 -4.43
C SER A 106 11.48 3.36 -4.91
N GLY A 107 11.95 2.19 -5.37
CA GLY A 107 13.29 2.05 -5.94
C GLY A 107 13.47 2.78 -7.27
N GLU A 108 12.43 2.78 -8.11
CA GLU A 108 12.44 3.43 -9.42
C GLU A 108 12.37 4.96 -9.33
N PHE A 109 11.55 5.49 -8.42
CA PHE A 109 11.27 6.93 -8.29
C PHE A 109 12.07 7.62 -7.17
N GLY A 110 12.88 6.88 -6.40
CA GLY A 110 13.63 7.41 -5.27
C GLY A 110 12.77 7.81 -4.07
N GLY A 111 11.50 7.44 -4.07
CA GLY A 111 10.56 7.68 -2.97
C GLY A 111 10.74 6.69 -1.82
N LYS A 112 9.88 6.80 -0.81
CA LYS A 112 9.79 5.82 0.29
C LYS A 112 8.58 4.92 0.07
N PHE A 113 8.62 3.69 0.55
CA PHE A 113 7.42 2.88 0.66
C PHE A 113 7.12 2.53 2.13
N VAL A 114 5.84 2.36 2.42
CA VAL A 114 5.34 1.91 3.71
C VAL A 114 4.31 0.83 3.50
N THR A 115 4.38 -0.23 4.31
CA THR A 115 3.34 -1.24 4.42
C THR A 115 2.45 -0.92 5.61
N GLY A 116 1.13 -0.92 5.39
CA GLY A 116 0.14 -0.71 6.44
C GLY A 116 0.22 -1.74 7.58
N GLU A 117 0.77 -2.92 7.31
CA GLU A 117 1.02 -3.94 8.34
C GLU A 117 1.99 -3.50 9.44
N THR A 118 2.86 -2.52 9.14
CA THR A 118 3.78 -1.97 10.15
C THR A 118 3.02 -1.18 11.23
N TYR A 119 1.80 -0.72 10.92
CA TYR A 119 1.02 0.17 11.77
C TYR A 119 -0.29 -0.45 12.27
N PHE A 120 -0.79 -1.48 11.59
CA PHE A 120 -2.08 -2.10 11.91
C PHE A 120 -1.97 -3.62 11.94
N ASP A 121 -2.22 -4.20 13.11
CA ASP A 121 -2.43 -5.63 13.27
C ASP A 121 -3.89 -5.97 13.05
N VAL A 122 -4.21 -6.42 11.85
CA VAL A 122 -5.59 -6.77 11.56
C VAL A 122 -5.90 -8.17 12.11
N LEU A 123 -6.56 -8.21 13.27
CA LEU A 123 -6.90 -9.43 13.99
C LEU A 123 -8.27 -9.96 13.54
N HIS A 124 -8.26 -11.10 12.86
CA HIS A 124 -9.48 -11.79 12.47
C HIS A 124 -9.21 -13.27 12.41
N GLU A 125 -10.09 -14.04 13.06
CA GLU A 125 -10.01 -15.50 13.14
C GLU A 125 -10.09 -16.15 11.75
N ARG A 126 -10.79 -15.50 10.80
CA ARG A 126 -11.03 -16.05 9.46
C ARG A 126 -11.18 -14.95 8.40
N GLN A 127 -10.68 -15.23 7.19
CA GLN A 127 -10.80 -14.32 6.05
C GLN A 127 -12.28 -14.12 5.67
N SER A 128 -12.80 -12.89 5.69
CA SER A 128 -14.25 -12.63 5.50
C SER A 128 -14.84 -13.13 4.18
N LYS A 129 -14.01 -13.30 3.13
CA LYS A 129 -14.44 -13.88 1.84
C LYS A 129 -14.74 -15.38 1.94
N LYS A 130 -14.15 -16.06 2.94
CA LYS A 130 -14.36 -17.49 3.23
C LYS A 130 -15.43 -17.72 4.29
N ILE A 131 -16.01 -16.65 4.85
CA ILE A 131 -17.10 -16.71 5.85
C ILE A 131 -18.42 -16.45 5.14
N GLY A 132 -19.34 -17.41 5.26
CA GLY A 132 -20.70 -17.27 4.71
C GLY A 132 -21.41 -16.06 5.33
N PRO A 133 -22.35 -15.39 4.63
CA PRO A 133 -23.02 -14.19 5.14
C PRO A 133 -23.58 -14.32 6.56
N PHE A 134 -24.21 -15.46 6.88
CA PHE A 134 -24.79 -15.75 8.19
C PHE A 134 -23.75 -16.01 9.30
N GLU A 135 -22.55 -16.44 8.93
CA GLU A 135 -21.49 -16.78 9.90
C GLU A 135 -20.68 -15.55 10.33
N ARG A 136 -20.75 -14.44 9.57
CA ARG A 136 -19.96 -13.23 9.82
C ARG A 136 -20.26 -12.58 11.17
N VAL A 137 -21.47 -12.73 11.70
CA VAL A 137 -21.84 -12.20 13.02
C VAL A 137 -21.13 -12.92 14.17
N PHE A 138 -20.65 -14.15 13.93
CA PHE A 138 -19.92 -14.96 14.91
C PHE A 138 -18.39 -14.84 14.77
N HIS A 139 -17.92 -14.14 13.72
CA HIS A 139 -16.50 -13.90 13.46
C HIS A 139 -16.25 -12.39 13.27
N PRO A 140 -16.36 -11.59 14.35
CA PRO A 140 -16.19 -10.14 14.27
C PRO A 140 -14.78 -9.76 13.81
N ARG A 141 -14.67 -8.65 13.07
CA ARG A 141 -13.38 -8.04 12.76
C ARG A 141 -12.93 -7.18 13.94
N ILE A 142 -11.73 -7.44 14.44
CA ILE A 142 -11.09 -6.60 15.46
C ILE A 142 -10.03 -5.78 14.72
N TYR A 143 -10.06 -4.46 14.92
CA TYR A 143 -9.13 -3.50 14.35
C TYR A 143 -8.23 -2.93 15.43
#